data_AF-A0A941AC76-F1
#
_entry.id   AF-A0A941AC76-F1
#
_cell.length_a   1.000
_cell.length_b   1.000
_cell.length_c   1.000
_cell.angle_alpha   90.00
_cell.angle_beta   90.00
_cell.angle_gamma   90.00
#
_symmetry.space_group_name_H-M   'P 1'
#
loop_
_entity.id
_entity.type
_entity.pdbx_description
1 polymer ?
#
loop_
_entity_poly.entity_id
_entity_poly.type
_entity_poly.pdbx_seq_one_letter_code
_entity_poly.pdbx_strand_id
1 'polypeptide(L)'
;MSLGDDCVVYHISLECIGDDGGVRGASGALAAMIFGKQPSRAWVAKVKYIRGKYIQREFVQGKKDYTNSNSVGSRGIYKHYFLDDGLYEISDPKSWKQTDRYFAYIEAGELWRVTKEEAELWLNDNSESMS
;
A
#
# COMPACT_ATOMS: atom_id res chain seq x y z
N MET A 1 -28.51 -23.47 -6.02
CA MET A 1 -28.40 -22.00 -5.85
C MET A 1 -27.07 -21.77 -5.16
N SER A 2 -26.02 -21.42 -5.91
CA SER A 2 -24.80 -20.92 -5.27
C SER A 2 -25.15 -19.55 -4.71
N LEU A 3 -25.09 -19.39 -3.40
CA LEU A 3 -24.96 -18.06 -2.82
C LEU A 3 -23.76 -17.42 -3.52
N GLY A 4 -23.96 -16.23 -4.10
CA GLY A 4 -22.84 -15.49 -4.64
C GLY A 4 -21.82 -15.34 -3.54
N ASP A 5 -20.59 -15.78 -3.79
CA ASP A 5 -19.46 -15.45 -2.92
C ASP A 5 -19.33 -13.92 -2.95
N ASP A 6 -19.99 -13.25 -2.01
CA ASP A 6 -19.76 -11.84 -1.75
C ASP A 6 -18.28 -11.74 -1.32
N CYS A 7 -17.41 -11.41 -2.28
CA CYS A 7 -16.01 -11.13 -1.98
C CYS A 7 -15.96 -9.98 -0.99
N VAL A 8 -15.78 -10.30 0.29
CA VAL A 8 -15.60 -9.31 1.33
C VAL A 8 -14.24 -8.67 1.11
N VAL A 9 -14.23 -7.37 0.82
CA VAL A 9 -13.00 -6.60 0.60
C VAL A 9 -12.71 -5.72 1.80
N TYR A 10 -11.43 -5.63 2.17
CA TYR A 10 -10.98 -4.67 3.17
C TYR A 10 -10.68 -3.32 2.51
N HIS A 11 -11.28 -2.26 3.05
CA HIS A 11 -11.00 -0.89 2.62
C HIS A 11 -9.92 -0.27 3.51
N ILE A 12 -8.86 0.25 2.89
CA ILE A 12 -7.85 1.06 3.58
C ILE A 12 -7.67 2.40 2.89
N SER A 13 -7.61 3.47 3.68
CA SER A 13 -7.28 4.82 3.24
C SER A 13 -5.94 5.26 3.83
N LEU A 14 -4.97 5.56 2.98
CA LEU A 14 -3.66 6.06 3.40
C LEU A 14 -3.55 7.54 3.04
N GLU A 15 -3.12 8.39 3.97
CA GLU A 15 -2.86 9.79 3.65
C GLU A 15 -1.54 9.91 2.85
N CYS A 16 -1.57 10.68 1.77
CA CYS A 16 -0.43 10.93 0.89
C CYS A 16 0.51 12.02 1.47
N ILE A 17 0.84 11.96 2.77
CA ILE A 17 1.67 12.98 3.44
C ILE A 17 3.07 13.00 2.80
N GLY A 18 3.49 14.17 2.32
CA GLY A 18 4.80 14.35 1.69
C GLY A 18 4.90 13.78 0.27
N ASP A 19 3.77 13.47 -0.37
CA ASP A 19 3.70 13.19 -1.81
C ASP A 19 3.61 14.45 -2.67
N ASP A 20 3.61 15.64 -2.04
CA ASP A 20 3.66 16.96 -2.65
C ASP A 20 5.07 17.31 -3.14
N GLY A 21 5.81 16.33 -3.68
CA GLY A 21 7.11 16.49 -4.34
C GLY A 21 7.10 17.39 -5.59
N GLY A 22 6.14 18.30 -5.69
CA GLY A 22 6.17 19.49 -6.52
C GLY A 22 7.22 20.47 -5.98
N VAL A 23 8.46 20.32 -6.45
CA VAL A 23 9.03 21.34 -7.33
C VAL A 23 8.64 22.77 -6.95
N ARG A 24 9.30 23.35 -5.94
CA ARG A 24 9.32 24.80 -5.78
C ARG A 24 10.32 25.39 -6.76
N GLY A 25 9.89 25.65 -8.00
CA GLY A 25 10.66 26.39 -9.02
C GLY A 25 11.18 25.55 -10.19
N ALA A 26 11.68 26.23 -11.23
CA ALA A 26 12.15 25.61 -12.49
C ALA A 26 13.12 24.43 -12.29
N SER A 27 13.93 24.46 -11.23
CA SER A 27 14.88 23.41 -10.86
C SER A 27 14.22 22.07 -10.52
N GLY A 28 13.05 22.05 -9.90
CA GLY A 28 12.38 20.79 -9.57
C GLY A 28 11.67 20.15 -10.77
N ALA A 29 11.25 20.94 -11.77
CA ALA A 29 10.64 20.42 -12.99
C ALA A 29 11.69 19.71 -13.85
N LEU A 30 12.90 20.29 -13.89
CA LEU A 30 14.08 19.64 -14.44
C LEU A 30 14.45 18.36 -13.66
N ALA A 31 14.43 18.41 -12.32
CA ALA A 31 14.73 17.23 -11.48
C ALA A 31 13.71 16.10 -11.67
N ALA A 32 12.40 16.40 -11.78
CA ALA A 32 11.36 15.41 -12.05
C ALA A 32 11.50 14.79 -13.46
N MET A 33 11.98 15.55 -14.45
CA MET A 33 12.30 15.03 -15.78
C MET A 33 13.55 14.14 -15.81
N ILE A 34 14.54 14.41 -14.95
CA ILE A 34 15.81 13.65 -14.90
C ILE A 34 15.71 12.41 -13.99
N PHE A 35 15.01 12.50 -12.86
CA PHE A 35 14.96 11.45 -11.83
C PHE A 35 13.62 10.70 -11.75
N GLY A 36 12.66 11.02 -12.61
CA GLY A 36 11.33 10.43 -12.62
C GLY A 36 10.43 10.98 -11.49
N LYS A 37 9.12 10.72 -11.63
CA LYS A 37 8.10 11.08 -10.62
C LYS A 37 8.45 10.34 -9.31
N GLN A 38 8.74 11.08 -8.24
CA GLN A 38 8.99 10.47 -6.94
C GLN A 38 7.82 9.54 -6.59
N PRO A 39 8.06 8.24 -6.33
CA PRO A 39 6.97 7.31 -6.06
C PRO A 39 6.26 7.75 -4.77
N SER A 40 4.93 7.60 -4.79
CA SER A 40 4.08 7.90 -3.64
C SER A 40 4.60 7.16 -2.40
N ARG A 41 4.73 7.86 -1.28
CA ARG A 41 5.11 7.29 0.02
C ARG A 41 4.00 6.40 0.57
N ALA A 42 2.76 6.64 0.16
CA ALA A 42 1.59 5.85 0.51
C ALA A 42 1.33 4.76 -0.55
N TRP A 43 1.67 3.51 -0.23
CA TRP A 43 1.48 2.38 -1.15
C TRP A 43 1.08 1.11 -0.41
N VAL A 44 0.39 0.24 -1.14
CA VAL A 44 0.02 -1.11 -0.72
C VAL A 44 0.48 -2.06 -1.81
N ALA A 45 1.06 -3.20 -1.43
CA ALA A 45 1.44 -4.25 -2.36
C ALA A 45 1.05 -5.63 -1.83
N LYS A 46 0.43 -6.45 -2.69
CA LYS A 46 0.17 -7.86 -2.39
C LYS A 46 1.49 -8.61 -2.43
N VAL A 47 1.78 -9.37 -1.39
CA VAL A 47 3.01 -10.15 -1.28
C VAL A 47 2.77 -11.51 -1.91
N LYS A 48 3.58 -11.89 -2.91
CA LYS A 48 3.44 -13.17 -3.61
C LYS A 48 4.31 -14.26 -3.01
N TYR A 49 5.53 -13.90 -2.60
CA TYR A 49 6.41 -14.77 -1.83
C TYR A 49 7.51 -13.95 -1.15
N ILE A 50 8.11 -14.55 -0.13
CA ILE A 50 9.27 -14.01 0.59
C ILE A 50 10.38 -15.07 0.56
N ARG A 51 11.60 -14.66 0.22
CA ARG A 51 12.78 -15.54 0.21
C ARG A 51 13.97 -14.81 0.84
N GLY A 52 14.18 -15.06 2.14
CA GLY A 52 15.19 -14.35 2.91
C GLY A 52 14.91 -12.85 2.96
N LYS A 53 15.79 -12.02 2.38
CA LYS A 53 15.58 -10.56 2.29
C LYS A 53 14.75 -10.13 1.08
N TYR A 54 14.54 -11.03 0.12
CA TYR A 54 13.82 -10.73 -1.12
C TYR A 54 12.31 -10.90 -0.92
N ILE A 55 11.53 -9.95 -1.44
CA ILE A 55 10.06 -9.96 -1.34
C ILE A 55 9.51 -9.61 -2.73
N GLN A 56 8.74 -10.54 -3.31
CA GLN A 56 8.03 -10.29 -4.56
C GLN A 56 6.70 -9.61 -4.26
N ARG A 57 6.51 -8.44 -4.89
CA ARG A 57 5.37 -7.55 -4.67
C ARG A 57 4.58 -7.33 -5.94
N GLU A 58 3.27 -7.31 -5.82
CA GLU A 58 2.35 -6.77 -6.82
C GLU A 58 1.70 -5.51 -6.24
N PHE A 59 2.03 -4.33 -6.80
CA PHE A 59 1.52 -3.07 -6.26
C PHE A 59 0.04 -2.89 -6.59
N VAL A 60 -0.76 -2.64 -5.56
CA VAL A 60 -2.20 -2.41 -5.70
C VAL A 60 -2.43 -0.98 -6.19
N GLN A 61 -3.27 -0.82 -7.20
CA GLN A 61 -3.65 0.50 -7.69
C GLN A 61 -4.68 1.13 -6.74
N GLY A 62 -4.28 2.20 -6.05
CA GLY A 62 -5.20 2.99 -5.21
C GLY A 62 -5.76 4.22 -5.93
N LYS A 63 -6.97 4.62 -5.56
CA LYS A 63 -7.64 5.83 -6.06
C LYS A 63 -7.40 7.00 -5.11
N LYS A 64 -6.89 8.11 -5.64
CA LYS A 64 -6.69 9.34 -4.84
C LYS A 64 -7.99 10.12 -4.68
N ASP A 65 -8.24 10.58 -3.47
CA ASP A 65 -9.29 11.50 -3.08
C ASP A 65 -8.67 12.82 -2.58
N TYR A 66 -9.14 13.93 -3.14
CA TYR A 66 -8.68 15.28 -2.87
C TYR A 66 -9.73 16.11 -2.14
N THR A 67 -10.87 15.53 -1.76
CA THR A 67 -12.01 16.22 -1.15
C THR A 67 -11.61 16.99 0.12
N ASN A 68 -10.67 16.43 0.90
CA ASN A 68 -10.16 17.06 2.12
C ASN A 68 -8.82 17.77 1.93
N SER A 69 -8.36 17.93 0.69
CA SER A 69 -7.03 18.50 0.43
C SER A 69 -6.98 19.98 0.82
N ASN A 70 -5.89 20.37 1.47
CA ASN A 70 -5.61 21.79 1.65
C ASN A 70 -5.15 22.42 0.32
N SER A 71 -5.17 23.76 0.24
CA SER A 71 -4.77 24.49 -0.97
C SER A 71 -3.34 24.22 -1.45
N VAL A 72 -2.48 23.68 -0.59
CA VAL A 72 -1.07 23.36 -0.88
C VAL A 72 -0.90 21.90 -1.32
N GLY A 73 -1.92 21.05 -1.14
CA GLY A 73 -1.86 19.61 -1.46
C GLY A 73 -0.93 18.81 -0.55
N SER A 74 -0.53 19.36 0.60
CA SER A 74 0.45 18.74 1.51
C SER A 74 -0.19 17.81 2.55
N ARG A 75 -1.50 17.96 2.77
CA ARG A 75 -2.33 17.15 3.66
C ARG A 75 -3.75 17.02 3.13
N GLY A 76 -4.45 16.01 3.63
CA GLY A 76 -5.85 15.76 3.32
C GLY A 76 -6.09 15.14 1.93
N ILE A 77 -5.01 14.69 1.27
CA ILE A 77 -5.11 13.82 0.09
C ILE A 77 -5.00 12.38 0.60
N TYR A 78 -6.03 11.58 0.33
CA TYR A 78 -6.07 10.18 0.71
C TYR A 78 -5.97 9.30 -0.52
N LYS A 79 -5.36 8.12 -0.39
CA LYS A 79 -5.35 7.08 -1.41
C LYS A 79 -6.06 5.87 -0.85
N HIS A 80 -7.16 5.52 -1.49
CA HIS A 80 -8.03 4.41 -1.11
C HIS A 80 -7.66 3.15 -1.88
N TYR A 81 -7.63 2.03 -1.16
CA TYR A 81 -7.40 0.70 -1.71
C TYR A 81 -8.51 -0.23 -1.24
N PHE A 82 -8.88 -1.16 -2.10
CA PHE A 82 -9.81 -2.25 -1.82
C PHE A 82 -9.02 -3.54 -1.97
N LEU A 83 -8.86 -4.27 -0.86
CA LEU A 83 -7.98 -5.42 -0.76
C LEU A 83 -8.83 -6.68 -0.64
N ASP A 84 -8.61 -7.63 -1.52
CA ASP A 84 -9.10 -9.00 -1.37
C ASP A 84 -8.25 -9.76 -0.35
N ASP A 85 -8.71 -10.96 0.04
CA ASP A 85 -7.99 -11.80 0.97
C ASP A 85 -6.55 -12.08 0.52
N GLY A 86 -5.64 -12.15 1.50
CA GLY A 86 -4.23 -12.46 1.30
C GLY A 86 -3.27 -11.54 2.07
N LEU A 87 -1.99 -11.74 1.81
CA LEU A 87 -0.90 -11.03 2.49
C LEU A 87 -0.49 -9.76 1.75
N TYR A 88 -0.31 -8.68 2.50
CA TYR A 88 0.08 -7.37 1.99
C TYR A 88 1.26 -6.78 2.76
N GLU A 89 1.99 -5.92 2.08
CA GLU A 89 2.91 -4.97 2.68
C GLU A 89 2.38 -3.56 2.45
N ILE A 90 2.31 -2.79 3.53
CA ILE A 90 1.68 -1.47 3.56
C ILE A 90 2.72 -0.45 4.00
N SER A 91 2.85 0.63 3.25
CA SER A 91 3.62 1.82 3.60
C SER A 91 2.65 2.96 3.89
N ASP A 92 2.53 3.30 5.16
CA ASP A 92 1.53 4.21 5.72
C ASP A 92 2.24 5.45 6.31
N PRO A 93 2.33 6.56 5.55
CA PRO A 93 2.93 7.79 6.04
C PRO A 93 2.13 8.36 7.21
N LYS A 94 2.71 8.31 8.42
CA LYS A 94 2.14 8.92 9.62
C LYS A 94 2.50 10.39 9.75
N SER A 95 3.64 10.78 9.19
CA SER A 95 4.08 12.16 9.12
C SER A 95 5.09 12.39 7.99
N TRP A 96 5.60 13.61 7.90
CA TRP A 96 6.69 13.99 7.01
C TRP A 96 7.98 13.17 7.23
N LYS A 97 8.24 12.75 8.46
CA LYS A 97 9.49 12.05 8.84
C LYS A 97 9.26 10.58 9.17
N GLN A 98 8.01 10.17 9.34
CA GLN A 98 7.66 8.83 9.81
C GLN A 98 6.75 8.15 8.80
N THR A 99 7.14 6.94 8.43
CA THR A 99 6.32 6.00 7.67
C THR A 99 6.24 4.73 8.49
N ASP A 100 5.03 4.31 8.81
CA ASP A 100 4.76 3.01 9.40
C ASP A 100 4.70 1.99 8.26
N ARG A 101 5.65 1.04 8.24
CA ARG A 101 5.75 0.02 7.21
C ARG A 101 5.59 -1.35 7.86
N TYR A 102 4.55 -2.08 7.47
CA TYR A 102 4.16 -3.31 8.14
C TYR A 102 3.57 -4.32 7.15
N PHE A 103 3.57 -5.59 7.55
CA PHE A 103 2.82 -6.63 6.86
C PHE A 103 1.44 -6.78 7.49
N ALA A 104 0.46 -7.14 6.67
CA ALA A 104 -0.86 -7.47 7.15
C ALA A 104 -1.50 -8.57 6.32
N TYR A 105 -2.19 -9.48 6.99
CA TYR A 105 -3.07 -10.46 6.36
C TYR A 105 -4.50 -9.92 6.34
N ILE A 106 -5.17 -10.05 5.20
CA ILE A 106 -6.58 -9.75 5.01
C ILE A 106 -7.34 -11.05 4.88
N GLU A 107 -8.38 -11.22 5.69
CA GLU A 107 -9.29 -12.37 5.63
C GLU A 107 -10.68 -11.94 6.04
N ALA A 108 -11.68 -12.31 5.22
CA ALA A 108 -13.09 -12.02 5.50
C ALA A 108 -13.36 -10.53 5.82
N GLY A 109 -12.62 -9.63 5.17
CA GLY A 109 -12.76 -8.18 5.37
C GLY A 109 -12.14 -7.64 6.66
N GLU A 110 -11.28 -8.40 7.34
CA GLU A 110 -10.53 -7.95 8.51
C GLU A 110 -9.03 -7.82 8.19
N LEU A 111 -8.35 -6.91 8.88
CA LEU A 111 -6.90 -6.69 8.74
C LEU A 111 -6.17 -7.08 10.01
N TRP A 112 -5.23 -8.01 9.86
CA TRP A 112 -4.37 -8.50 10.94
C TRP A 112 -2.92 -8.12 10.66
N ARG A 113 -2.35 -7.23 11.48
CA ARG A 113 -0.92 -6.90 11.37
C ARG A 113 -0.08 -8.10 11.82
N VAL A 114 0.92 -8.43 11.02
CA VAL A 114 1.81 -9.56 11.28
C VAL A 114 3.27 -9.15 11.16
N THR A 115 4.13 -9.88 11.83
CA THR A 115 5.59 -9.83 11.66
C THR A 115 5.98 -10.37 10.30
N LYS A 116 7.25 -10.16 9.91
CA LYS A 116 7.77 -10.72 8.66
C LYS A 116 7.84 -12.25 8.73
N GLU A 117 8.16 -12.78 9.90
CA GLU A 117 8.27 -14.20 10.18
C GLU A 117 6.89 -14.88 10.06
N GLU A 118 5.84 -14.29 10.65
CA GLU A 118 4.46 -14.77 10.49
C GLU A 118 3.98 -14.66 9.04
N ALA A 119 4.35 -13.59 8.32
CA ALA A 119 4.05 -13.43 6.91
C ALA A 119 4.71 -14.52 6.04
N GLU A 120 5.94 -14.90 6.36
CA GLU A 120 6.66 -16.00 5.71
C GLU A 120 5.97 -17.34 5.96
N LEU A 121 5.57 -17.63 7.20
CA LEU A 121 4.86 -18.86 7.55
C LEU A 121 3.53 -18.96 6.81
N TRP A 122 2.74 -17.89 6.82
CA TRP A 122 1.44 -17.85 6.13
C TRP A 122 1.56 -18.17 4.64
N LEU A 123 2.58 -17.65 3.96
CA LEU A 123 2.82 -17.92 2.54
C LEU A 123 3.20 -19.38 2.27
N ASN A 124 3.98 -19.99 3.16
CA ASN A 124 4.39 -21.38 3.00
C ASN A 124 3.20 -22.32 3.13
N ASP A 125 2.37 -22.13 4.18
CA ASP A 125 1.17 -22.94 4.43
C ASP A 125 0.16 -22.88 3.26
N ASN A 126 0.00 -21.69 2.68
CA ASN A 126 -0.89 -21.48 1.52
C ASN A 126 -0.28 -21.98 0.21
N SER A 127 1.04 -22.14 0.12
CA SER A 127 1.69 -22.72 -1.06
C SER A 127 1.58 -24.25 -1.11
N GLU A 128 1.57 -24.91 0.04
CA GLU A 128 1.40 -26.38 0.16
C GLU A 128 -0.05 -26.81 -0.04
N SER A 129 -1.02 -25.94 0.28
CA SER A 129 -2.45 -26.20 0.08
C SER A 129 -2.89 -26.12 -1.40
N MET A 130 -2.02 -25.61 -2.28
CA MET A 130 -2.28 -25.44 -3.71
C MET A 130 -1.57 -26.49 -4.60
N SER A 131 -0.84 -27.43 -3.99
CA SER A 131 -0.09 -28.53 -4.63
C SER A 131 -0.68 -29.89 -4.31
#